data_AF-A0A7K6HZY3-F1
#
_entry.id   AF-A0A7K6HZY3-F1
#
_cell.length_a   1.000
_cell.length_b   1.000
_cell.length_c   1.000
_cell.angle_alpha   90.00
_cell.angle_beta   90.00
_cell.angle_gamma   90.00
#
_symmetry.space_group_name_H-M   'P 1'
#
loop_
_entity.id
_entity.type
_entity.pdbx_description
1 polymer ?
#
loop_
_entity_poly.entity_id
_entity_poly.type
_entity_poly.pdbx_seq_one_letter_code
_entity_poly.pdbx_strand_id
1 'polypeptide(L)' 'RLCRFLGRPLGPAALEAVVANASFGAMRANPMSNFSRSPRLLLDPSRGSFLRKG' A
#
# COMPACT_ATOMS: atom_id res chain seq x y z
N ARG A 1 6.10 -16.67 0.11
CA ARG A 1 7.41 -16.57 0.80
C ARG A 1 7.29 -15.84 2.13
N LEU A 2 6.74 -14.62 2.18
CA LEU A 2 6.47 -13.87 3.42
C LEU A 2 5.57 -14.61 4.43
N CYS A 3 4.44 -15.16 3.99
CA CYS A 3 3.54 -15.94 4.87
C CYS A 3 4.26 -17.09 5.60
N ARG A 4 5.11 -17.83 4.87
CA ARG A 4 5.91 -18.92 5.44
C ARG A 4 7.01 -18.39 6.39
N PHE A 5 7.69 -17.31 6.00
CA PHE A 5 8.70 -16.67 6.84
C PHE A 5 8.12 -16.20 8.18
N LEU A 6 6.92 -15.63 8.17
CA LEU A 6 6.21 -15.16 9.36
C LEU A 6 5.51 -16.29 10.13
N GLY A 7 5.57 -17.53 9.67
CA GLY A 7 4.83 -18.65 10.28
C GLY A 7 3.30 -18.49 10.22
N ARG A 8 2.78 -17.70 9.27
CA ARG A 8 1.35 -17.40 9.12
C ARG A 8 0.85 -17.80 7.72
N PRO A 9 0.46 -19.07 7.52
CA PRO A 9 -0.13 -19.47 6.24
C PRO A 9 -1.48 -18.78 6.04
N LEU A 10 -1.76 -18.38 4.81
CA LEU A 10 -3.04 -17.79 4.40
C LEU A 10 -3.75 -18.74 3.45
N GLY A 11 -5.07 -18.84 3.58
CA GLY A 11 -5.90 -19.51 2.59
C GLY A 11 -5.95 -18.74 1.26
N PRO A 12 -6.37 -19.37 0.15
CA PRO A 12 -6.35 -18.76 -1.18
C PRO A 12 -7.06 -17.40 -1.25
N ALA A 13 -8.28 -17.30 -0.72
CA ALA A 13 -9.05 -16.04 -0.74
C ALA A 13 -8.36 -14.90 0.04
N ALA A 14 -7.74 -15.23 1.19
CA ALA A 14 -7.00 -14.24 1.98
C ALA A 14 -5.71 -13.80 1.28
N LEU A 15 -5.04 -14.72 0.58
CA LEU A 15 -3.87 -14.40 -0.22
C LEU A 15 -4.23 -13.48 -1.39
N GLU A 16 -5.30 -13.78 -2.12
CA GLU A 16 -5.80 -12.92 -3.21
C GLU A 16 -6.16 -11.52 -2.71
N ALA A 17 -6.82 -11.43 -1.55
CA ALA A 17 -7.12 -10.15 -0.93
C ALA A 17 -5.86 -9.35 -0.59
N VAL A 18 -4.80 -10.00 -0.09
CA VAL A 18 -3.51 -9.33 0.17
C VAL A 18 -2.89 -8.83 -1.13
N VAL A 19 -2.87 -9.63 -2.19
CA VAL A 19 -2.32 -9.24 -3.49
C VAL A 19 -3.07 -8.05 -4.07
N ALA A 20 -4.40 -8.10 -4.07
CA ALA A 20 -5.24 -7.01 -4.59
C ALA A 20 -5.01 -5.69 -3.83
N ASN A 21 -5.02 -5.73 -2.50
CA ASN A 21 -4.87 -4.52 -1.66
C ASN A 21 -3.44 -3.98 -1.61
N ALA A 22 -2.43 -4.84 -1.78
CA ALA A 22 -1.02 -4.44 -1.83
C ALA A 22 -0.55 -4.00 -3.23
N SER A 23 -1.42 -4.06 -4.24
CA SER A 23 -1.11 -3.56 -5.57
C SER A 23 -0.84 -2.04 -5.55
N PHE A 24 0.06 -1.56 -6.43
CA PHE A 24 0.39 -0.14 -6.49
C PHE A 24 -0.85 0.74 -6.69
N GLY A 25 -1.77 0.34 -7.58
CA GLY A 25 -3.02 1.05 -7.81
C GLY A 25 -3.89 1.17 -6.55
N ALA A 26 -4.08 0.05 -5.83
CA ALA A 26 -4.86 0.04 -4.60
C ALA A 26 -4.21 0.90 -3.50
N MET A 27 -2.90 0.75 -3.30
CA MET A 27 -2.17 1.53 -2.29
C MET A 27 -2.12 3.03 -2.63
N ARG A 28 -2.02 3.39 -3.92
CA ARG A 28 -2.05 4.77 -4.40
C ARG A 28 -3.43 5.42 -4.20
N ALA A 29 -4.51 4.65 -4.35
CA ALA A 29 -5.86 5.14 -4.13
C ALA A 29 -6.22 5.25 -2.63
N ASN A 30 -5.60 4.46 -1.75
CA ASN A 30 -5.93 4.44 -0.32
C ASN A 30 -5.25 5.60 0.46
N PRO A 31 -6.01 6.53 1.07
CA PRO A 31 -5.46 7.66 1.83
C PRO A 31 -4.59 7.28 3.03
N MET A 32 -4.77 6.08 3.58
CA MET A 32 -3.98 5.57 4.71
C MET A 32 -2.60 5.06 4.29
N SER A 33 -2.38 4.78 3.01
CA SER A 33 -1.09 4.28 2.48
C SER A 33 -0.41 5.25 1.50
N ASN A 34 -1.15 6.15 0.86
CA ASN A 34 -0.59 7.08 -0.13
C ASN A 34 -0.03 8.38 0.47
N PHE A 35 -0.07 8.54 1.80
CA PHE A 35 0.44 9.69 2.55
C PHE A 35 -0.25 11.04 2.27
N SER A 36 -1.41 11.05 1.60
CA SER A 36 -2.18 12.27 1.35
C SER A 36 -2.67 12.98 2.62
N ARG A 37 -2.74 12.28 3.75
CA ARG A 37 -3.09 12.83 5.07
C ARG A 37 -1.90 13.41 5.84
N SER A 38 -0.69 13.34 5.29
CA SER A 38 0.49 13.90 5.93
C SER A 38 0.40 15.45 5.98
N PRO A 39 0.89 16.10 7.06
CA PRO A 39 1.06 17.54 7.08
C PRO A 39 1.89 18.03 5.89
N ARG A 40 1.49 19.16 5.29
CA ARG A 40 2.15 19.74 4.09
C ARG A 40 3.64 20.05 4.28
N LEU A 41 4.06 20.33 5.53
CA LEU A 41 5.47 20.55 5.87
C LEU A 41 6.32 19.30 5.62
N LEU A 42 5.76 18.10 5.76
CA LEU A 42 6.44 16.83 5.52
C LEU A 42 6.30 16.37 4.07
N LEU A 43 5.08 16.47 3.52
CA LEU A 43 4.78 16.06 2.14
C LEU A 43 3.80 17.04 1.51
N ASP A 44 4.28 17.79 0.52
CA ASP A 44 3.47 18.71 -0.27
C ASP A 44 2.94 18.02 -1.54
N PRO A 45 1.63 17.68 -1.59
CA PRO A 45 1.04 16.99 -2.73
C PRO A 45 1.05 17.81 -4.02
N SER A 46 1.25 19.14 -3.95
CA SER A 46 1.35 19.99 -5.15
C SER A 46 2.66 19.78 -5.92
N ARG A 47 3.69 19.24 -5.26
CA ARG A 47 5.01 18.96 -5.87
C ARG A 47 5.12 17.54 -6.42
N GLY A 48 4.11 16.70 -6.16
CA GLY A 48 4.04 15.33 -6.63
C GLY A 48 3.39 14.40 -5.62
N SER A 49 2.99 13.21 -6.08
CA SER A 49 2.46 12.15 -5.21
C SER A 49 3.59 11.28 -4.66
N PHE A 50 3.49 10.87 -3.39
CA PHE A 50 4.42 9.93 -2.76
C PHE A 50 4.57 8.62 -3.57
N LEU A 51 3.44 8.01 -3.92
CA LEU A 51 3.38 6.86 -4.82
C LEU A 51 3.31 7.33 -6.28
N ARG A 52 4.46 7.76 -6.82
CA ARG A 52 4.59 8.33 -8.18
C ARG A 52 4.65 7.29 -9.29
N LYS A 53 5.45 6.25 -9.12
CA LYS A 53 5.60 5.08 -10.03
C LYS A 53 5.94 3.85 -9.19
N GLY A 54 5.42 2.69 -9.57
CA GLY A 54 5.61 1.40 -8.91
C GLY A 54 4.69 0.36 -9.53
#